data_AF-A0A9Q3BTA8-F1
#
_entry.id   AF-A0A9Q3BTA8-F1
#
_cell.length_a   1.000
_cell.length_b   1.000
_cell.length_c   1.000
_cell.angle_alpha   90.00
_cell.angle_beta   90.00
_cell.angle_gamma   90.00
#
_symmetry.space_group_name_H-M   'P 1'
#
loop_
_entity.id
_entity.type
_entity.pdbx_description
1 polymer ?
#
loop_
_entity_poly.entity_id
_entity_poly.type
_entity_poly.pdbx_seq_one_letter_code
_entity_poly.pdbx_strand_id
1 'polypeptide(L)'
;MKKGGHLSLYIAYFRSLVSRIGDWGERALIHYFKKGLPSRSLDQLASHPSIIDSLQYLMDITLEIYTRYHERQNEKSHHQEKNPEASNPNSSHPKNS
;
A
#
# COMPACT_ATOMS: atom_id res chain seq x y z
N MET A 1 -7.04 -6.34 11.70
CA MET A 1 -5.57 -6.15 11.53
C MET A 1 -5.34 -5.26 10.31
N LYS A 2 -4.57 -4.17 10.45
CA LYS A 2 -4.25 -3.26 9.36
C LYS A 2 -3.52 -4.06 8.28
N LYS A 3 -4.08 -4.12 7.06
CA LYS A 3 -3.47 -4.80 5.91
C LYS A 3 -2.01 -4.37 5.75
N GLY A 4 -1.73 -3.12 6.11
CA GLY A 4 -0.43 -2.45 6.25
C GLY A 4 0.75 -3.28 6.78
N GLY A 5 0.54 -4.02 7.86
CA GLY A 5 1.64 -4.68 8.58
C GLY A 5 2.16 -5.95 7.92
N HIS A 6 1.42 -6.51 6.96
CA HIS A 6 1.75 -7.85 6.44
C HIS A 6 2.91 -7.84 5.44
N LEU A 7 3.07 -6.77 4.65
CA LEU A 7 4.11 -6.70 3.63
C LEU A 7 5.47 -6.27 4.19
N SER A 8 5.50 -5.32 5.11
CA SER A 8 6.73 -4.92 5.81
C SER A 8 7.31 -6.10 6.60
N LEU A 9 6.44 -6.88 7.25
CA LEU A 9 6.84 -8.09 7.95
C LEU A 9 7.35 -9.17 6.98
N TYR A 10 6.70 -9.35 5.82
CA TYR A 10 7.19 -10.25 4.77
C TYR A 10 8.59 -9.86 4.28
N ILE A 11 8.82 -8.57 3.99
CA ILE A 11 10.14 -8.06 3.57
C ILE A 11 11.19 -8.33 4.65
N ALA A 12 10.87 -8.06 5.93
CA ALA A 12 11.78 -8.31 7.04
C ALA A 12 12.15 -9.80 7.16
N TYR A 13 11.17 -10.70 7.07
CA TYR A 13 11.41 -12.14 7.08
C TYR A 13 12.24 -12.58 5.87
N PHE A 14 11.94 -12.06 4.69
CA PHE A 14 12.70 -12.42 3.49
C PHE A 14 14.15 -11.96 3.59
N ARG A 15 14.43 -10.75 4.12
CA ARG A 15 15.81 -10.28 4.37
C ARG A 15 16.54 -11.19 5.36
N SER A 16 15.87 -11.59 6.44
CA SER A 16 16.44 -12.55 7.40
C SER A 16 16.73 -13.90 6.74
N LEU A 17 15.86 -14.38 5.86
CA LEU A 17 16.06 -15.62 5.11
C LEU A 17 17.27 -15.49 4.18
N VAL A 18 17.33 -14.44 3.35
CA VAL A 18 18.44 -14.18 2.41
C VAL A 18 19.78 -14.14 3.15
N SER A 19 19.84 -13.50 4.32
CA SER A 19 21.06 -13.48 5.14
C SER A 19 21.53 -14.86 5.62
N ARG A 20 20.65 -15.87 5.61
CA ARG A 20 20.95 -17.24 6.05
C ARG A 20 21.27 -18.19 4.89
N ILE A 21 20.86 -17.86 3.67
CA ILE A 21 21.13 -18.63 2.44
C ILE A 21 22.17 -17.87 1.62
N GLY A 22 23.45 -18.22 1.80
CA GLY A 22 24.58 -17.51 1.19
C GLY A 22 24.78 -17.74 -0.31
N ASP A 23 24.32 -18.87 -0.85
CA ASP A 23 24.72 -19.33 -2.20
C ASP A 23 23.67 -19.09 -3.29
N TRP A 24 22.59 -18.37 -2.98
CA TRP A 24 21.52 -18.16 -3.95
C TRP A 24 21.81 -16.94 -4.83
N GLY A 25 21.79 -17.14 -6.15
CA GLY A 25 21.94 -16.06 -7.11
C GLY A 25 20.83 -15.02 -6.99
N GLU A 26 21.17 -13.74 -7.16
CA GLU A 26 20.24 -12.62 -6.99
C GLU A 26 18.99 -12.73 -7.86
N ARG A 27 19.12 -13.25 -9.08
CA ARG A 27 17.99 -13.53 -9.99
C ARG A 27 16.99 -14.53 -9.40
N ALA A 28 17.48 -15.57 -8.72
CA ALA A 28 16.62 -16.54 -8.06
C ALA A 28 15.89 -15.89 -6.89
N LEU A 29 16.60 -15.11 -6.07
CA LEU A 29 16.00 -14.37 -4.95
C LEU A 29 14.93 -13.39 -5.41
N ILE A 30 15.17 -12.64 -6.49
CA ILE A 30 14.20 -11.73 -7.11
C ILE A 30 12.95 -12.50 -7.55
N HIS A 31 13.13 -13.64 -8.22
CA HIS A 31 12.02 -14.47 -8.70
C HIS A 31 11.16 -14.97 -7.54
N TYR A 32 11.79 -15.53 -6.49
CA TYR A 32 11.09 -16.02 -5.30
C TYR A 32 10.42 -14.89 -4.52
N PHE A 33 11.08 -13.74 -4.39
CA PHE A 33 10.50 -12.58 -3.73
C PHE A 33 9.20 -12.15 -4.43
N LYS A 34 9.22 -12.01 -5.76
CA LYS A 34 8.04 -11.66 -6.56
C LYS A 34 6.91 -12.69 -6.40
N LYS A 35 7.23 -13.99 -6.32
CA LYS A 35 6.24 -15.05 -6.13
C LYS A 35 5.44 -14.93 -4.82
N GLY A 36 6.05 -14.37 -3.77
CA GLY A 36 5.37 -14.13 -2.49
C GLY A 36 4.60 -12.81 -2.41
N LEU A 37 4.63 -11.98 -3.46
CA LEU A 37 3.89 -10.72 -3.49
C LEU A 37 2.43 -10.92 -3.92
N PRO A 38 1.50 -10.09 -3.41
CA PRO A 38 0.14 -10.06 -3.93
C PRO A 38 0.14 -9.55 -5.38
N SER A 39 -0.78 -10.06 -6.20
CA SER A 39 -0.92 -9.73 -7.63
C SER A 39 -0.91 -8.23 -7.89
N ARG A 40 -1.63 -7.46 -7.07
CA ARG A 40 -1.66 -6.00 -7.16
C ARG A 40 -0.27 -5.35 -7.05
N SER A 41 0.56 -5.82 -6.12
CA SER A 41 1.92 -5.30 -5.98
C SER A 41 2.77 -5.65 -7.20
N LEU A 42 2.55 -6.82 -7.80
CA LEU A 42 3.21 -7.21 -9.05
C LEU A 42 2.79 -6.32 -10.22
N ASP A 43 1.50 -5.99 -10.35
CA ASP A 43 1.01 -5.10 -11.40
C ASP A 43 1.62 -3.70 -11.27
N GLN A 44 1.66 -3.16 -10.05
CA GLN A 44 2.28 -1.86 -9.80
C GLN A 44 3.79 -1.88 -10.06
N LEU A 45 4.46 -2.97 -9.73
CA LEU A 45 5.87 -3.16 -10.02
C LEU A 45 6.14 -3.28 -11.53
N ALA A 46 5.27 -3.96 -12.27
CA ALA A 46 5.37 -4.07 -13.73
C ALA A 46 5.14 -2.72 -14.42
N SER A 47 4.32 -1.85 -13.83
CA SER A 47 4.14 -0.47 -14.30
C SER A 47 5.29 0.48 -13.94
N HIS A 48 6.26 0.02 -13.12
CA HIS A 48 7.38 0.85 -12.72
C HIS A 48 8.34 1.04 -13.90
N PRO A 49 8.74 2.27 -14.25
CA PRO A 49 9.50 2.56 -15.47
C PRO A 49 10.96 2.07 -15.42
N SER A 50 11.47 1.76 -14.23
CA SER A 50 12.85 1.32 -14.02
C SER A 50 12.99 -0.19 -14.07
N ILE A 51 14.05 -0.67 -14.72
CA ILE A 51 14.46 -2.08 -14.67
C ILE A 51 14.88 -2.38 -13.23
N ILE A 52 14.29 -3.42 -12.64
CA ILE A 52 14.62 -3.87 -11.29
C ILE A 52 15.54 -5.08 -11.40
N ASP A 53 16.83 -4.80 -11.34
CA ASP A 53 17.93 -5.76 -11.44
C ASP A 53 18.52 -6.14 -10.07
N SER A 54 18.35 -5.30 -9.05
CA SER A 54 18.75 -5.60 -7.68
C SER A 54 17.59 -6.03 -6.78
N LEU A 55 17.85 -7.04 -5.94
CA LEU A 55 16.93 -7.50 -4.91
C LEU A 55 16.64 -6.41 -3.86
N GLN A 56 17.64 -5.62 -3.48
CA GLN A 56 17.46 -4.56 -2.50
C GLN A 56 16.55 -3.47 -3.07
N TYR A 57 16.80 -3.04 -4.30
CA TYR A 57 15.97 -2.07 -5.00
C TYR A 57 14.53 -2.55 -5.17
N LEU A 58 14.34 -3.85 -5.49
CA LEU A 58 13.02 -4.49 -5.55
C LEU A 58 12.25 -4.36 -4.24
N MET A 59 12.89 -4.63 -3.10
CA MET A 59 12.26 -4.54 -1.78
C MET A 59 11.87 -3.11 -1.44
N ASP A 60 12.75 -2.15 -1.72
CA ASP A 60 12.54 -0.75 -1.38
C ASP A 60 11.37 -0.14 -2.19
N ILE A 61 11.32 -0.39 -3.50
CA ILE A 61 10.19 0.02 -4.35
C ILE A 61 8.88 -0.65 -3.92
N THR A 62 8.95 -1.93 -3.57
CA THR A 62 7.76 -2.67 -3.08
C THR A 62 7.22 -2.05 -1.80
N LEU A 63 8.10 -1.64 -0.88
CA LEU A 63 7.72 -0.96 0.36
C LEU A 63 7.14 0.44 0.08
N GLU A 64 7.75 1.20 -0.83
CA GLU A 64 7.28 2.54 -1.19
C GLU A 64 5.89 2.52 -1.81
N ILE A 65 5.66 1.65 -2.81
CA ILE A 65 4.35 1.45 -3.45
C ILE A 65 3.29 1.15 -2.40
N TYR A 66 3.66 0.34 -1.43
CA TYR A 66 2.77 -0.12 -0.38
C TYR A 66 2.45 0.97 0.64
N THR A 67 3.44 1.72 1.10
CA THR A 67 3.26 2.88 1.99
C THR A 67 2.36 3.91 1.34
N ARG A 68 2.63 4.30 0.08
CA ARG A 68 1.79 5.23 -0.69
C ARG A 68 0.36 4.74 -0.90
N TYR A 69 0.16 3.43 -0.95
CA TYR A 69 -1.19 2.87 -1.02
C TYR A 69 -1.93 3.04 0.31
N HIS A 70 -1.27 2.76 1.43
CA HIS A 70 -1.86 2.89 2.75
C HIS A 70 -2.16 4.35 3.13
N GLU A 71 -1.27 5.28 2.78
CA GLU A 71 -1.49 6.72 2.95
C GLU A 71 -2.75 7.18 2.20
N ARG A 72 -2.89 6.80 0.93
CA ARG A 72 -4.09 7.10 0.12
C ARG A 72 -5.37 6.43 0.63
N GLN A 73 -5.28 5.33 1.36
CA GLN A 73 -6.46 4.72 2.00
C GLN A 73 -6.87 5.50 3.26
N ASN A 74 -5.90 5.97 4.05
CA ASN A 74 -6.17 6.78 5.24
C ASN A 74 -6.81 8.13 4.86
N GLU A 75 -6.38 8.76 3.77
CA GLU A 75 -6.99 9.99 3.25
C GLU A 75 -8.46 9.79 2.84
N LYS A 76 -8.77 8.66 2.20
CA LYS A 76 -10.14 8.32 1.78
C LYS A 76 -11.05 8.01 2.97
N SER A 77 -10.53 7.40 4.02
CA SER A 77 -11.29 7.15 5.25
C SER A 77 -11.55 8.42 6.06
N HIS A 78 -10.64 9.40 6.05
CA HIS A 78 -10.86 10.68 6.75
C HIS A 78 -11.83 11.63 6.05
N HIS A 79 -12.05 11.48 4.74
CA HIS A 79 -13.03 12.29 4.00
C HIS A 79 -14.45 11.71 4.03
N GLN A 80 -14.65 10.49 4.50
CA GLN A 80 -15.98 9.87 4.53
C GLN A 80 -16.73 10.10 5.86
N GLU A 81 -16.12 10.78 6.83
CA GLU A 81 -16.73 11.17 8.11
C GLU A 81 -16.79 12.70 8.28
N LYS A 82 -17.26 13.40 7.24
CA LYS A 82 -17.84 14.75 7.40
C LYS A 82 -19.07 14.87 6.54
N ASN A 83 -20.15 14.26 7.01
CA ASN A 83 -21.48 14.77 6.71
C ASN A 83 -22.35 14.68 7.96
N PRO A 84 -22.50 15.80 8.68
CA PRO A 84 -23.79 16.17 9.20
C PRO A 84 -24.27 17.40 8.43
N GLU A 85 -25.38 17.20 7.74
CA GLU A 85 -26.48 18.16 7.71
C GLU A 85 -26.25 19.45 6.93
N ALA A 86 -26.35 19.34 5.60
CA ALA A 86 -26.96 20.41 4.81
C ALA A 86 -28.48 20.17 4.77
N SER A 87 -29.25 20.84 5.62
CA SER A 87 -30.68 21.08 5.39
C SER A 87 -31.17 22.35 6.10
N ASN A 88 -31.14 23.44 5.33
CA ASN A 88 -31.97 24.66 5.40
C ASN A 88 -31.81 25.68 6.56
N PRO A 89 -31.31 26.89 6.26
CA PRO A 89 -31.72 28.11 6.91
C PRO A 89 -32.69 28.87 5.99
N ASN A 90 -33.96 28.47 5.93
CA ASN A 90 -35.04 29.35 5.47
C ASN A 90 -36.41 28.70 5.65
N SER A 91 -37.10 29.05 6.74
CA SER A 91 -38.55 29.12 6.71
C SER A 91 -38.99 30.22 7.67
N SER A 92 -39.08 31.42 7.11
CA SER A 92 -39.78 32.57 7.64
C SER A 92 -41.20 32.15 8.06
N HIS A 93 -41.57 32.40 9.31
CA HIS A 93 -42.97 32.38 9.74
C HIS A 93 -43.77 33.47 9.01
N PRO A 94 -44.96 33.14 8.48
CA PRO A 94 -46.08 34.07 8.51
C PRO A 94 -47.18 33.57 9.45
N LYS A 95 -47.81 34.57 10.06
CA LYS A 95 -48.99 34.61 10.92
C LYS A 95 -50.11 33.62 10.57
N ASN A 96 -50.73 33.06 11.61
CA ASN A 96 -52.17 32.77 11.78
C ASN A 96 -52.43 32.91 13.30
N SER A 97 -53.52 33.43 13.87
CA SER A 97 -54.77 34.06 13.44
C SER A 97 -55.23 34.95 14.59
#